data_AF-A0A2M7HWK9-F1
#
_entry.id   AF-A0A2M7HWK9-F1
#
_cell.length_a   1.000
_cell.length_b   1.000
_cell.length_c   1.000
_cell.angle_alpha   90.00
_cell.angle_beta   90.00
_cell.angle_gamma   90.00
#
_symmetry.space_group_name_H-M   'P 1'
#
loop_
_entity.id
_entity.type
_entity.pdbx_description
1 polymer ?
#
loop_
_entity_poly.entity_id
_entity_poly.type
_entity_poly.pdbx_seq_one_letter_code
_entity_poly.pdbx_strand_id
1 'polypeptide(L)'
;MNLNTFTLSGLYSHKLALVALVTLGAAFSPPSHAAQLSAKQQQVVNSHFNKLAQSQYAAEQRMTERLDREFTLQLTEEEYRLMRQTCPKYGMTFDTRTNACLRP
;
A
#
# COMPACT_ATOMS: atom_id res chain seq x y z
N MET A 1 -3.25 2.56 36.00
CA MET A 1 -4.55 3.14 35.60
C MET A 1 -5.31 2.05 34.86
N ASN A 2 -6.44 1.59 35.41
CA ASN A 2 -7.25 0.51 34.84
C ASN A 2 -8.20 1.12 33.80
N LEU A 3 -8.07 0.73 32.53
CA LEU A 3 -8.95 1.20 31.46
C LEU A 3 -10.17 0.27 31.40
N ASN A 4 -11.26 0.71 32.03
CA ASN A 4 -12.54 0.02 31.93
C ASN A 4 -13.03 0.12 30.48
N THR A 5 -13.00 -0.99 29.78
CA THR A 5 -13.62 -1.15 28.45
C THR A 5 -15.13 -1.04 28.59
N PHE A 6 -15.68 0.08 28.12
CA PHE A 6 -17.13 0.26 27.98
C PHE A 6 -17.64 -0.60 26.83
N THR A 7 -18.36 -1.67 27.16
CA THR A 7 -19.13 -2.46 26.19
C THR A 7 -20.44 -1.73 25.89
N LEU A 8 -20.52 -1.10 24.71
CA LEU A 8 -21.74 -0.49 24.19
C LEU A 8 -22.70 -1.56 23.65
N SER A 9 -23.44 -2.19 24.55
CA SER A 9 -24.54 -3.10 24.21
C SER A 9 -25.84 -2.33 24.00
N GLY A 10 -26.47 -2.52 22.84
CA GLY A 10 -27.93 -2.43 22.70
C GLY A 10 -28.48 -1.18 22.01
N LEU A 11 -28.71 -1.29 20.70
CA LEU A 11 -29.77 -0.67 19.87
C LEU A 11 -30.10 0.86 19.91
N TYR A 12 -29.64 1.62 20.90
CA TYR A 12 -29.67 3.10 20.91
C TYR A 12 -28.45 3.72 20.22
N SER A 13 -27.49 2.88 19.82
CA SER A 13 -26.18 3.28 19.29
C SER A 13 -26.24 3.90 17.89
N HIS A 14 -27.21 3.56 17.03
CA HIS A 14 -27.20 4.03 15.65
C HIS A 14 -27.52 5.52 15.49
N LYS A 15 -28.47 6.07 16.27
CA LYS A 15 -28.80 7.50 16.23
C LYS A 15 -27.73 8.34 16.91
N LEU A 16 -27.17 7.88 18.02
CA LEU A 16 -26.09 8.56 18.73
C LEU A 16 -24.76 8.50 17.98
N ALA A 17 -24.45 7.40 17.30
CA ALA A 17 -23.26 7.30 16.44
C ALA A 17 -23.32 8.28 15.26
N LEU A 18 -24.49 8.44 14.64
CA LEU A 18 -24.67 9.43 13.56
C LEU A 18 -24.48 10.87 14.07
N VAL A 19 -25.05 11.21 15.22
CA VAL A 19 -24.87 12.54 15.82
C VAL A 19 -23.41 12.79 16.16
N ALA A 20 -22.72 11.81 16.76
CA ALA A 20 -21.30 11.91 17.07
C ALA A 20 -20.43 12.13 15.82
N LEU A 21 -20.70 11.37 14.74
CA LEU A 21 -19.98 11.52 13.46
C LEU A 21 -20.24 12.88 12.80
N VAL A 22 -21.47 13.40 12.86
CA VAL A 22 -21.81 14.74 12.33
C VAL A 22 -21.17 15.84 13.18
N THR A 23 -21.17 15.73 14.50
CA THR A 23 -20.52 16.72 15.38
C THR A 23 -19.00 16.75 15.22
N LEU A 24 -18.37 15.58 15.02
CA LEU A 24 -16.95 15.51 14.72
C LEU A 24 -16.66 16.10 13.33
N GLY A 25 -17.50 15.82 12.32
CA GLY A 25 -17.38 16.41 10.99
C GLY A 25 -17.53 17.94 10.97
N ALA A 26 -18.41 18.49 11.80
CA ALA A 26 -18.58 19.94 11.93
C ALA A 26 -17.40 20.61 12.67
N ALA A 27 -16.76 19.92 13.62
CA ALA A 27 -15.61 20.45 14.37
C ALA A 27 -14.34 20.60 13.51
N PHE A 28 -14.24 19.86 12.40
CA PHE A 28 -13.15 19.96 11.41
C PHE A 28 -13.51 20.79 10.19
N SER A 29 -14.67 21.47 10.18
CA SER A 29 -14.98 22.39 9.09
C SER A 29 -13.93 23.51 9.08
N PRO A 30 -13.22 23.72 7.95
CA PRO A 30 -12.28 24.83 7.87
C PRO A 30 -13.07 26.12 8.12
N PRO A 31 -12.52 27.09 8.86
CA PRO A 31 -13.17 28.38 9.02
C PRO A 31 -13.49 28.90 7.61
N SER A 32 -14.75 29.25 7.36
CA SER A 32 -15.20 29.86 6.10
C SER A 32 -14.47 31.18 5.79
N HIS A 33 -13.69 31.67 6.76
CA HIS A 33 -12.81 32.84 6.68
C HIS A 33 -11.35 32.41 6.91
N ALA A 34 -10.87 31.41 6.17
CA ALA A 34 -9.43 31.22 6.03
C ALA A 34 -8.88 32.48 5.34
N ALA A 35 -8.06 33.26 6.06
CA ALA A 35 -7.39 34.42 5.47
C ALA A 35 -6.67 33.98 4.19
N GLN A 36 -6.94 34.67 3.08
CA GLN A 36 -6.26 34.38 1.81
C GLN A 36 -4.75 34.46 2.05
N LEU A 37 -4.05 33.38 1.74
CA LEU A 37 -2.59 33.30 1.85
C LEU A 37 -1.99 34.45 1.04
N SER A 38 -1.09 35.22 1.63
CA SER A 38 -0.31 36.20 0.87
C SER A 38 0.47 35.48 -0.23
N ALA A 39 0.83 36.18 -1.30
CA ALA A 39 1.56 35.60 -2.44
C ALA A 39 2.83 34.82 -1.99
N LYS A 40 3.54 35.31 -0.96
CA LYS A 40 4.70 34.62 -0.38
C LYS A 40 4.34 33.31 0.33
N GLN A 41 3.23 33.28 1.07
CA GLN A 41 2.77 32.07 1.74
C GLN A 41 2.26 31.03 0.73
N GLN A 42 1.55 31.46 -0.31
CA GLN A 42 1.12 30.57 -1.38
C GLN A 42 2.31 29.94 -2.12
N GLN A 43 3.38 30.70 -2.36
CA GLN A 43 4.60 30.21 -3.00
C GLN A 43 5.30 29.13 -2.15
N VAL A 44 5.37 29.31 -0.83
CA VAL A 44 5.95 28.31 0.08
C VAL A 44 5.12 27.03 0.10
N VAL A 45 3.78 27.16 0.19
CA VAL A 45 2.85 26.03 0.15
C VAL A 45 2.97 25.27 -1.17
N ASN A 46 2.99 25.97 -2.30
CA ASN A 46 3.17 25.36 -3.62
C ASN A 46 4.54 24.65 -3.74
N SER A 47 5.61 25.26 -3.22
CA SER A 47 6.94 24.61 -3.20
C SER A 47 6.94 23.33 -2.35
N HIS A 48 6.23 23.34 -1.22
CA HIS A 48 6.10 22.17 -0.37
C HIS A 48 5.32 21.04 -1.07
N PHE A 49 4.20 21.35 -1.72
CA PHE A 49 3.44 20.38 -2.50
C PHE A 49 4.24 19.83 -3.68
N ASN A 50 5.06 20.63 -4.35
CA ASN A 50 5.95 20.14 -5.40
C ASN A 50 6.99 19.16 -4.87
N LYS A 51 7.60 19.43 -3.71
CA LYS A 51 8.53 18.49 -3.06
C LYS A 51 7.84 17.21 -2.64
N LEU A 52 6.62 17.32 -2.11
CA LEU A 52 5.81 16.16 -1.72
C LEU A 52 5.49 15.29 -2.94
N ALA A 53 5.02 15.90 -4.04
CA ALA A 53 4.73 15.20 -5.29
C ALA A 53 5.98 14.50 -5.85
N GLN A 54 7.14 15.17 -5.83
CA GLN A 54 8.40 14.56 -6.24
C GLN A 54 8.78 13.36 -5.36
N SER A 55 8.61 13.48 -4.04
CA SER A 55 8.91 12.39 -3.11
C SER A 55 7.97 11.19 -3.29
N GLN A 56 6.69 11.45 -3.56
CA GLN A 56 5.69 10.42 -3.83
C GLN A 56 6.00 9.68 -5.13
N TYR A 57 6.33 10.41 -6.19
CA TYR A 57 6.72 9.82 -7.47
C TYR A 57 7.96 8.93 -7.32
N ALA A 58 8.99 9.40 -6.61
CA ALA A 58 10.18 8.59 -6.35
C ALA A 58 9.90 7.36 -5.47
N ALA A 59 8.97 7.47 -4.52
CA ALA A 59 8.55 6.34 -3.69
C ALA A 59 7.75 5.31 -4.49
N GLU A 60 6.85 5.77 -5.37
CA GLU A 60 6.05 4.93 -6.26
C GLU A 60 6.96 4.16 -7.22
N GLN A 61 7.89 4.83 -7.90
CA GLN A 61 8.86 4.15 -8.77
C GLN A 61 9.65 3.05 -8.04
N ARG A 62 10.17 3.35 -6.85
CA ARG A 62 10.88 2.35 -6.04
C ARG A 62 9.98 1.20 -5.61
N MET A 63 8.70 1.45 -5.35
CA MET A 63 7.74 0.42 -4.99
C MET A 63 7.43 -0.47 -6.20
N THR A 64 7.18 0.13 -7.36
CA THR A 64 6.96 -0.59 -8.62
C THR A 64 8.15 -1.48 -8.95
N GLU A 65 9.39 -0.95 -8.88
CA GLU A 65 10.60 -1.74 -9.12
C GLU A 65 10.75 -2.92 -8.14
N ARG A 66 10.39 -2.72 -6.87
CA ARG A 66 10.42 -3.80 -5.87
C ARG A 66 9.39 -4.87 -6.16
N LEU A 67 8.16 -4.47 -6.48
CA LEU A 67 7.08 -5.40 -6.82
C LEU A 67 7.43 -6.23 -8.07
N ASP A 68 7.99 -5.59 -9.10
CA ASP A 68 8.39 -6.26 -10.33
C ASP A 68 9.50 -7.31 -10.09
N ARG A 69 10.51 -6.96 -9.28
CA ARG A 69 11.57 -7.90 -8.90
C ARG A 69 11.03 -9.07 -8.09
N GLU A 70 10.21 -8.80 -7.09
CA GLU A 70 9.62 -9.84 -6.23
C GLU A 70 8.74 -10.80 -7.05
N PHE A 71 7.91 -10.25 -7.94
CA PHE A 71 7.07 -11.04 -8.82
C PHE A 71 7.90 -11.94 -9.75
N THR A 72 8.96 -11.39 -10.35
CA THR A 72 9.87 -12.15 -11.23
C THR A 72 10.54 -13.30 -10.47
N LEU A 73 11.03 -13.04 -9.24
CA LEU A 73 11.65 -14.06 -8.41
C LEU A 73 10.68 -15.20 -8.08
N GLN A 74 9.46 -14.86 -7.65
CA GLN A 74 8.44 -15.86 -7.33
C GLN A 74 8.05 -16.66 -8.58
N LEU A 75 7.90 -16.00 -9.73
CA LEU A 75 7.58 -16.68 -10.98
C LEU A 75 8.68 -17.68 -11.37
N THR A 76 9.95 -17.27 -11.31
CA THR A 76 11.08 -18.17 -11.61
C THR A 76 11.16 -19.34 -10.63
N GLU A 77 10.94 -19.12 -9.33
CA GLU A 77 10.91 -20.20 -8.35
C GLU A 77 9.80 -21.23 -8.65
N GLU A 78 8.62 -20.73 -9.02
CA GLU A 78 7.49 -21.58 -9.39
C GLU A 78 7.71 -22.35 -10.69
N GLU A 79 8.31 -21.73 -11.70
CA GLU A 79 8.76 -22.40 -12.92
C GLU A 79 9.77 -23.50 -12.61
N TYR A 80 10.75 -23.21 -11.76
CA TYR A 80 11.75 -24.20 -11.34
C TYR A 80 11.10 -25.36 -10.58
N ARG A 81 10.14 -25.09 -9.71
CA ARG A 81 9.37 -26.12 -9.00
C ARG A 81 8.62 -27.00 -9.99
N LEU A 82 7.94 -26.41 -10.97
CA LEU A 82 7.23 -27.13 -12.03
C LEU A 82 8.18 -28.02 -12.85
N MET A 83 9.31 -27.47 -13.28
CA MET A 83 10.29 -28.21 -14.09
C MET A 83 10.95 -29.34 -13.31
N ARG A 84 11.31 -29.12 -12.04
CA ARG A 84 11.83 -30.19 -11.16
C ARG A 84 10.84 -31.33 -10.97
N GLN A 85 9.54 -31.06 -11.02
CA GLN A 85 8.51 -32.10 -10.96
C GLN A 85 8.21 -32.75 -12.31
N THR A 86 8.44 -32.03 -13.41
CA THR A 86 8.06 -32.45 -14.77
C THR A 86 9.18 -33.21 -15.48
N CYS A 87 10.42 -32.70 -15.48
CA CYS A 87 11.55 -33.34 -16.19
C CYS A 87 11.74 -34.82 -15.77
N PRO A 88 11.65 -35.20 -14.47
CA PRO A 88 11.82 -36.59 -14.06
C PRO A 88 10.76 -37.54 -14.64
N LYS A 89 9.55 -37.05 -14.94
CA LYS A 89 8.49 -37.86 -15.56
C LYS A 89 8.87 -38.35 -16.96
N TYR A 90 9.86 -37.72 -17.58
CA TYR A 90 10.38 -38.06 -18.90
C TYR A 90 11.82 -38.59 -18.85
N GLY A 91 12.33 -38.96 -17.67
CA GLY A 91 13.70 -39.46 -17.50
C GLY A 91 14.78 -38.39 -17.70
N MET A 92 14.44 -37.12 -17.50
CA MET A 92 15.36 -35.98 -17.59
C MET A 92 15.56 -35.34 -16.23
N THR A 93 16.66 -34.58 -16.07
CA THR A 93 16.96 -33.78 -14.89
C THR A 93 16.88 -32.30 -15.25
N PHE A 94 16.21 -31.51 -14.42
CA PHE A 94 16.17 -30.06 -14.62
C PHE A 94 17.51 -29.42 -14.23
N ASP A 95 18.13 -28.68 -15.14
CA ASP A 95 19.32 -27.87 -14.89
C ASP A 95 18.93 -26.38 -14.79
N THR A 96 19.08 -25.81 -13.60
CA THR A 96 18.79 -24.39 -13.35
C THR A 96 19.77 -23.45 -14.06
N ARG A 97 20.94 -23.93 -14.49
CA ARG A 97 21.92 -23.08 -15.20
C ARG A 97 21.50 -22.84 -16.64
N THR A 98 20.96 -23.86 -17.31
CA THR A 98 20.49 -23.77 -18.70
C THR A 98 18.98 -23.56 -18.82
N ASN A 99 18.25 -23.58 -17.69
CA ASN A 99 16.79 -23.53 -17.63
C ASN A 99 16.13 -24.61 -18.52
N ALA A 100 16.74 -25.80 -18.58
CA ALA A 100 16.31 -26.87 -19.48
C ALA A 100 16.25 -28.23 -18.77
N CYS A 101 15.38 -29.11 -19.27
CA CYS A 101 15.43 -30.53 -18.93
C CYS A 101 16.55 -31.18 -19.76
N LEU A 102 17.55 -31.76 -19.10
CA LEU A 102 18.66 -32.45 -19.75
C LEU A 102 18.57 -33.95 -19.49
N ARG A 103 18.97 -34.75 -20.48
CA ARG A 103 19.15 -36.18 -20.27
C ARG A 103 20.41 -36.39 -19.42
N PRO A 104 20.37 -37.23 -18.36
CA PRO A 104 21.56 -37.56 -17.59
C PRO A 104 22.61 -38.30 -18.42
#